data_AF-A2FJX0-F1
#
_entry.id   AF-A2FJX0-F1
#
_cell.length_a   1.000
_cell.length_b   1.000
_cell.length_c   1.000
_cell.angle_alpha   90.00
_cell.angle_beta   90.00
_cell.angle_gamma   90.00
#
_symmetry.space_group_name_H-M   'P 1'
#
loop_
_entity.id
_entity.type
_entity.pdbx_description
1 polymer ?
#
loop_
_entity_poly.entity_id
_entity_poly.type
_entity_poly.pdbx_seq_one_letter_code
_entity_poly.pdbx_strand_id
1 'polypeptide(L)'
;MHHISIQIINDTDSSDSFDDFGVFLDDDIGDKDVFMSMWNYNPNTGTDNQPKDQAALDDISEAFVNLKSALNDIAVLKNNFQSNISKKNFASGKVPLESENPDEDFVAFQALRQKKIQLEESSQFLFNSAASLQKEVESTRQYFREVDQVSQRFPLKLVSTPDKTTKIAIDTAYSTNNYIFLNEKENTDGSDSCIEWALSVNTHFSFNGKSFMLESNSSFIRCFFDLMCHQLFERIKDDQIKSAIHYSADKDSRSVYFDIGTKETWVFELGALKEVGDIPVWIPKLIHYIIDPKSQPATYMRQLLYYLNTLNSLRTTFMDRFLYSDFCQLIVKEQPCCSAFQISSPHLAIPYIAFIDKWRVSLTETPNEMRCIPYSTDGRGLTPSLEKWCDITFTALFLSMAEKITRSFGYVFKNKNQYGTAAFGGRKIKFKPLPKSRDVEISITSHATKKRNWNQVPGSDYFERMCVILFTDLN
;
A
#
# COMPACT_ATOMS: atom_id res chain seq x y z
N MET A 1 46.11 -22.67 2.49
CA MET A 1 46.59 -21.32 2.86
C MET A 1 46.68 -20.49 1.59
N HIS A 2 45.89 -19.43 1.47
CA HIS A 2 46.01 -18.47 0.38
C HIS A 2 46.15 -17.08 1.00
N HIS A 3 47.34 -16.49 0.87
CA HIS A 3 47.56 -15.09 1.20
C HIS A 3 47.02 -14.24 0.04
N ILE A 4 46.17 -13.27 0.37
CA ILE A 4 45.86 -12.16 -0.54
C ILE A 4 46.77 -11.00 -0.13
N SER A 5 47.74 -10.67 -0.97
CA SER A 5 48.57 -9.48 -0.84
C SER A 5 47.94 -8.34 -1.64
N ILE A 6 47.55 -7.26 -0.97
CA ILE A 6 47.10 -6.02 -1.64
C ILE A 6 48.34 -5.19 -1.95
N GLN A 7 48.58 -4.93 -3.24
CA GLN A 7 49.68 -4.10 -3.73
C GLN A 7 49.11 -2.76 -4.18
N ILE A 8 49.45 -1.68 -3.46
CA ILE A 8 49.09 -0.32 -3.84
C ILE A 8 50.11 0.16 -4.87
N ILE A 9 49.65 0.48 -6.08
CA ILE A 9 50.45 1.11 -7.12
C ILE A 9 50.19 2.62 -7.03
N ASN A 10 51.22 3.40 -6.69
CA ASN A 10 51.18 4.84 -6.84
C ASN A 10 51.43 5.17 -8.31
N ASP A 11 50.44 5.78 -8.96
CA ASP A 11 50.54 6.22 -10.34
C ASP A 11 51.21 7.62 -10.39
N THR A 12 52.53 7.63 -10.27
CA THR A 12 53.36 8.82 -10.50
C THR A 12 53.99 8.73 -11.88
N ASP A 13 53.24 9.15 -12.91
CA ASP A 13 53.74 9.86 -14.11
C ASP A 13 52.61 10.06 -15.14
N SER A 14 51.85 11.14 -15.00
CA SER A 14 51.11 11.75 -16.13
C SER A 14 51.26 13.27 -16.09
N SER A 15 52.26 13.75 -16.83
CA SER A 15 52.51 15.17 -17.06
C SER A 15 51.66 15.66 -18.23
N ASP A 16 50.59 16.40 -17.96
CA ASP A 16 49.95 17.27 -18.96
C ASP A 16 49.58 18.63 -18.34
N SER A 17 50.24 19.66 -18.88
CA SER A 17 50.00 21.11 -18.76
C SER A 17 49.24 21.67 -17.55
N PHE A 18 50.01 22.25 -16.63
CA PHE A 18 49.65 23.53 -16.00
C PHE A 18 49.51 24.60 -17.10
N ASP A 19 48.37 25.32 -17.13
CA ASP A 19 48.09 26.65 -17.73
C ASP A 19 46.71 26.67 -18.43
N ASP A 20 45.62 26.88 -17.67
CA ASP A 20 44.35 27.50 -18.15
C ASP A 20 43.29 27.71 -17.03
N PHE A 21 43.71 28.09 -15.80
CA PHE A 21 42.78 28.44 -14.71
C PHE A 21 43.15 29.75 -14.00
N GLY A 22 43.43 30.78 -14.82
CA GLY A 22 43.55 32.16 -14.38
C GLY A 22 42.55 33.06 -15.09
N VAL A 23 41.87 33.93 -14.34
CA VAL A 23 40.90 34.95 -14.82
C VAL A 23 39.53 34.40 -15.27
N PHE A 24 38.64 34.18 -14.29
CA PHE A 24 37.23 34.64 -14.30
C PHE A 24 36.64 34.47 -12.89
N LEU A 25 37.14 35.29 -11.94
CA LEU A 25 36.59 35.46 -10.60
C LEU A 25 36.66 36.94 -10.22
N ASP A 26 35.82 37.73 -10.87
CA ASP A 26 35.27 38.99 -10.39
C ASP A 26 33.88 39.13 -11.04
N ASP A 27 32.95 39.81 -10.36
CA ASP A 27 31.52 39.97 -10.70
C ASP A 27 30.63 38.71 -10.62
N ASP A 28 30.24 38.34 -9.38
CA ASP A 28 28.80 38.27 -9.08
C ASP A 28 28.53 38.53 -7.58
N ILE A 29 27.84 39.64 -7.26
CA ILE A 29 27.56 40.11 -5.90
C ILE A 29 26.10 39.78 -5.57
N GLY A 30 25.86 38.63 -4.92
CA GLY A 30 24.50 38.18 -4.58
C GLY A 30 24.31 37.43 -3.24
N ASP A 31 25.25 36.56 -2.85
CA ASP A 31 24.96 35.55 -1.79
C ASP A 31 25.20 36.00 -0.34
N LYS A 32 25.73 37.21 -0.11
CA LYS A 32 26.12 37.64 1.25
C LYS A 32 24.94 37.85 2.18
N ASP A 33 23.80 38.32 1.66
CA ASP A 33 22.58 38.53 2.45
C ASP A 33 21.80 37.23 2.66
N VAL A 34 21.90 36.27 1.72
CA VAL A 34 21.33 34.91 1.88
C VAL A 34 22.04 34.18 3.02
N PHE A 35 23.38 34.25 3.06
CA PHE A 35 24.18 33.60 4.12
C PHE A 35 23.88 34.16 5.52
N MET A 36 23.64 35.48 5.64
CA MET A 36 23.26 36.12 6.91
C MET A 36 21.82 35.79 7.35
N SER A 37 20.93 35.43 6.42
CA SER A 37 19.54 35.06 6.74
C SER A 37 19.42 33.67 7.39
N MET A 38 20.35 32.75 7.11
CA MET A 38 20.37 31.41 7.72
C MET A 38 20.81 31.42 9.20
N TRP A 39 21.48 32.47 9.67
CA TRP A 39 22.05 32.53 11.02
C TRP A 39 21.11 33.13 12.09
N ASN A 40 19.94 33.67 11.69
CA ASN A 40 18.99 34.35 12.57
C ASN A 40 17.62 33.65 12.62
N TYR A 41 17.60 32.31 12.73
CA TYR A 41 16.33 31.59 12.97
C TYR A 41 15.98 31.60 14.46
N ASN A 42 14.81 32.16 14.78
CA ASN A 42 14.31 32.32 16.14
C ASN A 42 13.40 31.12 16.51
N PRO A 43 13.77 30.25 17.46
CA PRO A 43 13.01 29.05 17.77
C PRO A 43 11.84 29.37 18.70
N ASN A 44 10.68 29.69 18.13
CA ASN A 44 9.44 29.84 18.90
C ASN A 44 8.21 29.24 18.20
N THR A 45 8.28 27.93 17.93
CA THR A 45 7.14 27.00 17.85
C THR A 45 7.67 25.60 18.19
N GLY A 46 7.25 25.01 19.31
CA GLY A 46 7.71 23.68 19.76
C GLY A 46 7.08 22.52 18.96
N THR A 47 7.31 21.23 19.27
CA THR A 47 8.07 20.56 20.36
C THR A 47 8.65 19.23 19.79
N ASP A 48 9.58 18.49 20.41
CA ASP A 48 10.18 18.53 21.77
C ASP A 48 11.64 17.95 21.75
N ASN A 49 12.18 17.55 22.90
CA ASN A 49 13.37 16.70 23.07
C ASN A 49 14.74 17.27 22.63
N GLN A 50 15.14 18.46 23.10
CA GLN A 50 16.57 18.82 23.17
C GLN A 50 16.94 19.62 24.45
N PRO A 51 17.59 18.96 25.44
CA PRO A 51 18.30 19.65 26.52
C PRO A 51 19.84 19.58 26.42
N LYS A 52 20.40 18.80 25.46
CA LYS A 52 21.86 18.57 25.34
C LYS A 52 22.56 19.46 24.31
N ASP A 53 21.96 19.62 23.13
CA ASP A 53 22.63 20.29 22.02
C ASP A 53 22.70 21.81 22.21
N GLN A 54 21.69 22.41 22.86
CA GLN A 54 21.67 23.84 23.17
C GLN A 54 22.81 24.25 24.10
N ALA A 55 23.09 23.47 25.15
CA ALA A 55 24.19 23.76 26.08
C ALA A 55 25.56 23.72 25.38
N ALA A 56 25.78 22.76 24.48
CA ALA A 56 27.03 22.68 23.70
C ALA A 56 27.20 23.86 22.73
N LEU A 57 26.10 24.39 22.17
CA LEU A 57 26.11 25.60 21.34
C LEU A 57 26.39 26.86 22.17
N ASP A 58 25.82 26.94 23.38
CA ASP A 58 26.05 28.04 24.31
C ASP A 58 27.53 28.07 24.78
N ASP A 59 28.12 26.92 25.11
CA ASP A 59 29.55 26.75 25.46
C ASP A 59 30.48 27.22 24.31
N ILE A 60 30.15 26.88 23.06
CA ILE A 60 30.89 27.34 21.87
C ILE A 60 30.76 28.87 21.72
N SER A 61 29.60 29.44 22.03
CA SER A 61 29.39 30.90 21.99
C SER A 61 30.25 31.63 23.03
N GLU A 62 30.39 31.07 24.25
CA GLU A 62 31.23 31.62 25.31
C GLU A 62 32.73 31.53 24.94
N ALA A 63 33.15 30.43 24.32
CA ALA A 63 34.50 30.32 23.76
C ALA A 63 34.80 31.41 22.72
N PHE A 64 33.83 31.75 21.86
CA PHE A 64 33.94 32.87 20.90
C PHE A 64 34.05 34.25 21.58
N VAL A 65 33.32 34.48 22.68
CA VAL A 65 33.42 35.72 23.47
C VAL A 65 34.82 35.86 24.08
N ASN A 66 35.36 34.77 24.65
CA ASN A 66 36.70 34.73 25.22
C ASN A 66 37.79 34.99 24.16
N LEU A 67 37.66 34.41 22.96
CA LEU A 67 38.56 34.64 21.83
C LEU A 67 38.53 36.11 21.36
N LYS A 68 37.35 36.73 21.37
CA LYS A 68 37.16 38.16 21.06
C LYS A 68 37.78 39.07 22.13
N SER A 69 37.75 38.67 23.41
CA SER A 69 38.47 39.39 24.48
C SER A 69 39.99 39.34 24.26
N ALA A 70 40.56 38.16 23.99
CA ALA A 70 41.98 38.01 23.73
C ALA A 70 42.47 38.82 22.51
N LEU A 71 41.64 38.93 21.46
CA LEU A 71 41.92 39.80 20.31
C LEU A 71 41.93 41.30 20.68
N ASN A 72 41.07 41.75 21.59
CA ASN A 72 41.10 43.11 22.11
C ASN A 72 42.37 43.36 22.94
N ASP A 73 42.79 42.42 23.78
CA ASP A 73 44.02 42.53 24.58
C ASP A 73 45.27 42.63 23.70
N ILE A 74 45.32 41.85 22.61
CA ILE A 74 46.37 41.95 21.57
C ILE A 74 46.33 43.33 20.88
N ALA A 75 45.15 43.88 20.60
CA ALA A 75 45.03 45.22 20.02
C ALA A 75 45.50 46.33 20.99
N VAL A 76 45.20 46.20 22.28
CA VAL A 76 45.71 47.09 23.34
C VAL A 76 47.23 46.99 23.46
N LEU A 77 47.80 45.78 23.46
CA LEU A 77 49.25 45.56 23.43
C LEU A 77 49.91 46.18 22.19
N LYS A 78 49.30 46.05 21.01
CA LYS A 78 49.79 46.67 19.76
C LYS A 78 49.78 48.19 19.84
N ASN A 79 48.72 48.79 20.37
CA ASN A 79 48.64 50.24 20.61
C ASN A 79 49.68 50.72 21.63
N ASN A 80 49.94 49.95 22.68
CA ASN A 80 50.99 50.23 23.67
C ASN A 80 52.41 50.10 23.07
N PHE A 81 52.63 49.14 22.17
CA PHE A 81 53.89 49.07 21.41
C PHE A 81 54.07 50.27 20.46
N GLN A 82 53.03 50.67 19.72
CA GLN A 82 53.11 51.84 18.83
C GLN A 82 53.27 53.16 19.59
N SER A 83 52.64 53.32 20.77
CA SER A 83 52.79 54.52 21.60
C SER A 83 54.16 54.61 22.30
N ASN A 84 54.79 53.47 22.61
CA ASN A 84 56.15 53.42 23.13
C ASN A 84 57.21 53.61 22.02
N ILE A 85 57.03 53.05 20.83
CA ILE A 85 57.97 53.23 19.69
C ILE A 85 57.97 54.67 19.18
N SER A 86 56.83 55.37 19.24
CA SER A 86 56.72 56.79 18.86
C SER A 86 57.33 57.75 19.89
N LYS A 87 57.58 57.32 21.13
CA LYS A 87 58.37 58.05 22.13
C LYS A 87 59.82 57.58 22.13
N LYS A 88 60.60 58.04 21.15
CA LYS A 88 62.07 57.93 21.18
C LYS A 88 62.64 58.62 22.43
N ASN A 89 62.90 57.84 23.47
CA ASN A 89 63.87 58.10 24.53
C ASN A 89 64.26 56.77 25.19
N PHE A 90 65.11 56.00 24.51
CA PHE A 90 65.90 54.94 25.13
C PHE A 90 66.97 55.59 26.02
N ALA A 91 66.54 56.18 27.14
CA ALA A 91 67.40 56.58 28.23
C ALA A 91 67.59 55.38 29.15
N SER A 92 68.84 55.08 29.50
CA SER A 92 69.24 53.95 30.34
C SER A 92 68.54 53.95 31.71
N GLY A 93 67.48 53.15 31.84
CA GLY A 93 66.88 52.81 33.13
C GLY A 93 67.71 51.75 33.83
N LYS A 94 68.13 52.01 35.07
CA LYS A 94 68.81 51.01 35.90
C LYS A 94 67.87 49.82 36.14
N VAL A 95 68.42 48.61 36.09
CA VAL A 95 67.79 47.41 36.63
C VAL A 95 67.52 47.65 38.12
N PRO A 96 66.28 47.59 38.62
CA PRO A 96 66.01 47.50 40.05
C PRO A 96 66.53 46.16 40.56
N LEU A 97 67.16 46.14 41.74
CA LEU A 97 67.55 44.88 42.37
C LEU A 97 66.32 44.00 42.62
N GLU A 98 66.56 42.70 42.60
CA GLU A 98 65.62 41.65 42.98
C GLU A 98 64.96 42.00 44.34
N SER A 99 63.65 42.14 44.33
CA SER A 99 62.85 41.96 45.55
C SER A 99 62.59 40.48 45.71
N GLU A 100 63.25 39.83 46.66
CA GLU A 100 62.87 38.50 47.14
C GLU A 100 61.42 38.59 47.67
N ASN A 101 60.44 38.23 46.85
CA ASN A 101 59.06 38.05 47.27
C ASN A 101 58.90 36.61 47.76
N PRO A 102 58.72 36.35 49.07
CA PRO A 102 58.53 34.99 49.59
C PRO A 102 57.22 34.32 49.12
N ASP A 103 56.37 35.04 48.38
CA ASP A 103 55.13 34.53 47.78
C ASP A 103 55.36 33.78 46.46
N GLU A 104 56.46 33.98 45.73
CA GLU A 104 56.65 33.36 44.41
C GLU A 104 56.74 31.83 44.47
N ASP A 105 57.45 31.27 45.46
CA ASP A 105 57.53 29.82 45.67
C ASP A 105 56.17 29.21 46.07
N PHE A 106 55.36 29.93 46.85
CA PHE A 106 54.02 29.46 47.24
C PHE A 106 53.05 29.50 46.06
N VAL A 107 53.10 30.53 45.24
CA VAL A 107 52.33 30.64 43.98
C VAL A 107 52.79 29.59 42.97
N ALA A 108 54.09 29.35 42.83
CA ALA A 108 54.63 28.30 41.97
C ALA A 108 54.20 26.90 42.44
N PHE A 109 54.19 26.64 43.75
CA PHE A 109 53.71 25.37 44.31
C PHE A 109 52.19 25.17 44.13
N GLN A 110 51.38 26.24 44.26
CA GLN A 110 49.96 26.18 43.93
C GLN A 110 49.72 25.94 42.43
N ALA A 111 50.47 26.60 41.54
CA ALA A 111 50.38 26.39 40.10
C ALA A 111 50.80 24.97 39.69
N LEU A 112 51.84 24.41 40.32
CA LEU A 112 52.23 23.00 40.15
C LEU A 112 51.13 22.05 40.63
N ARG A 113 50.50 22.33 41.77
CA ARG A 113 49.38 21.54 42.29
C ARG A 113 48.16 21.58 41.38
N GLN A 114 47.81 22.76 40.84
CA GLN A 114 46.73 22.91 39.87
C GLN A 114 47.04 22.18 38.55
N LYS A 115 48.25 22.32 38.00
CA LYS A 115 48.66 21.56 36.81
C LYS A 115 48.63 20.06 37.03
N LYS A 116 49.00 19.57 38.23
CA LYS A 116 48.88 18.16 38.58
C LYS A 116 47.42 17.70 38.58
N ILE A 117 46.51 18.47 39.17
CA ILE A 117 45.07 18.15 39.17
C ILE A 117 44.53 18.12 37.73
N GLN A 118 44.84 19.13 36.90
CA GLN A 118 44.44 19.17 35.48
C GLN A 118 44.99 17.97 34.67
N LEU A 119 46.21 17.51 34.98
CA LEU A 119 46.78 16.31 34.36
C LEU A 119 46.08 15.02 34.83
N GLU A 120 45.70 14.93 36.11
CA GLU A 120 44.90 13.81 36.65
C GLU A 120 43.48 13.79 36.06
N GLU A 121 42.83 14.95 35.93
CA GLU A 121 41.52 15.10 35.27
C GLU A 121 41.58 14.77 33.77
N SER A 122 42.59 15.27 33.05
CA SER A 122 42.80 14.96 31.62
C SER A 122 43.09 13.47 31.41
N SER A 123 43.88 12.86 32.30
CA SER A 123 44.15 11.42 32.29
C SER A 123 42.87 10.62 32.52
N GLN A 124 42.05 10.99 33.50
CA GLN A 124 40.78 10.32 33.77
C GLN A 124 39.78 10.48 32.61
N PHE A 125 39.73 11.66 31.98
CA PHE A 125 38.95 11.88 30.77
C PHE A 125 39.39 10.94 29.64
N LEU A 126 40.69 10.86 29.36
CA LEU A 126 41.23 9.95 28.34
C LEU A 126 40.93 8.48 28.63
N PHE A 127 41.03 8.03 29.89
CA PHE A 127 40.64 6.67 30.27
C PHE A 127 39.13 6.41 30.07
N ASN A 128 38.28 7.36 30.45
CA ASN A 128 36.83 7.26 30.25
C ASN A 128 36.47 7.24 28.76
N SER A 129 37.08 8.10 27.94
CA SER A 129 36.89 8.14 26.48
C SER A 129 37.38 6.84 25.82
N ALA A 130 38.54 6.32 26.22
CA ALA A 130 39.05 5.04 25.71
C ALA A 130 38.12 3.88 26.05
N ALA A 131 37.57 3.83 27.28
CA ALA A 131 36.59 2.82 27.68
C ALA A 131 35.27 2.93 26.89
N SER A 132 34.81 4.16 26.60
CA SER A 132 33.62 4.40 25.78
C SER A 132 33.82 3.94 24.34
N LEU A 133 34.93 4.35 23.71
CA LEU A 133 35.31 3.94 22.36
C LEU A 133 35.50 2.42 22.25
N GLN A 134 36.09 1.78 23.26
CA GLN A 134 36.24 0.33 23.28
C GLN A 134 34.87 -0.38 23.29
N LYS A 135 33.89 0.14 24.05
CA LYS A 135 32.52 -0.41 24.08
C LYS A 135 31.80 -0.24 22.74
N GLU A 136 31.97 0.92 22.09
CA GLU A 136 31.44 1.21 20.76
C GLU A 136 32.04 0.27 19.70
N VAL A 137 33.37 0.12 19.68
CA VAL A 137 34.07 -0.82 18.78
C VAL A 137 33.64 -2.27 18.99
N GLU A 138 33.41 -2.71 20.23
CA GLU A 138 32.91 -4.08 20.50
C GLU A 138 31.48 -4.27 19.98
N SER A 139 30.60 -3.25 20.12
CA SER A 139 29.24 -3.23 19.57
C SER A 139 29.25 -3.35 18.05
N THR A 140 29.95 -2.45 17.36
CA THR A 140 30.03 -2.44 15.89
C THR A 140 30.69 -3.71 15.36
N ARG A 141 31.63 -4.30 16.10
CA ARG A 141 32.23 -5.61 15.77
C ARG A 141 31.23 -6.77 15.89
N GLN A 142 30.32 -6.73 16.87
CA GLN A 142 29.25 -7.71 17.00
C GLN A 142 28.23 -7.55 15.87
N TYR A 143 27.82 -6.31 15.57
CA TYR A 143 26.98 -5.98 14.41
C TYR A 143 27.56 -6.54 13.10
N PHE A 144 28.83 -6.27 12.77
CA PHE A 144 29.44 -6.81 11.54
C PHE A 144 29.55 -8.34 11.51
N ARG A 145 29.64 -9.03 12.66
CA ARG A 145 29.59 -10.50 12.73
C ARG A 145 28.19 -11.05 12.44
N GLU A 146 27.14 -10.35 12.87
CA GLU A 146 25.77 -10.72 12.50
C GLU A 146 25.52 -10.43 11.01
N VAL A 147 26.04 -9.31 10.48
CA VAL A 147 25.92 -8.97 9.05
C VAL A 147 26.62 -10.02 8.17
N ASP A 148 27.79 -10.53 8.59
CA ASP A 148 28.45 -11.66 7.91
C ASP A 148 27.55 -12.91 7.86
N GLN A 149 26.92 -13.28 8.99
CA GLN A 149 25.97 -14.40 9.03
C GLN A 149 24.73 -14.18 8.16
N VAL A 150 24.26 -12.93 8.04
CA VAL A 150 23.18 -12.55 7.12
C VAL A 150 23.65 -12.67 5.66
N SER A 151 24.88 -12.25 5.35
CA SER A 151 25.45 -12.30 3.99
C SER A 151 25.57 -13.72 3.44
N GLN A 152 25.76 -14.71 4.31
CA GLN A 152 25.79 -16.14 3.96
C GLN A 152 24.40 -16.67 3.54
N ARG A 153 23.32 -15.95 3.85
CA ARG A 153 21.93 -16.34 3.56
C ARG A 153 21.26 -15.47 2.50
N PHE A 154 21.62 -14.19 2.44
CA PHE A 154 21.04 -13.20 1.55
C PHE A 154 22.15 -12.38 0.88
N PRO A 155 22.09 -12.15 -0.44
CA PRO A 155 23.04 -11.25 -1.10
C PRO A 155 22.86 -9.84 -0.54
N LEU A 156 23.98 -9.15 -0.30
CA LEU A 156 24.02 -7.79 0.24
C LEU A 156 24.62 -6.83 -0.78
N LYS A 157 24.16 -5.58 -0.74
CA LYS A 157 24.71 -4.46 -1.51
C LYS A 157 24.88 -3.22 -0.65
N LEU A 158 25.80 -2.36 -1.07
CA LEU A 158 25.96 -1.02 -0.51
C LEU A 158 25.10 -0.05 -1.32
N VAL A 159 24.30 0.77 -0.62
CA VAL A 159 23.44 1.78 -1.23
C VAL A 159 23.74 3.13 -0.61
N SER A 160 24.07 4.11 -1.45
CA SER A 160 24.19 5.51 -1.05
C SER A 160 22.80 6.12 -0.90
N THR A 161 22.48 6.59 0.32
CA THR A 161 21.23 7.30 0.63
C THR A 161 21.27 8.75 0.11
N PRO A 162 20.12 9.46 0.02
CA PRO A 162 20.08 10.88 -0.33
C PRO A 162 20.96 11.74 0.59
N ASP A 163 21.08 11.35 1.86
CA ASP A 163 21.91 12.00 2.88
C ASP A 163 23.42 11.73 2.72
N LYS A 164 23.83 11.15 1.59
CA LYS A 164 25.20 10.71 1.26
C LYS A 164 25.79 9.62 2.19
N THR A 165 25.02 9.11 3.15
CA THR A 165 25.44 7.96 3.97
C THR A 165 25.35 6.66 3.18
N THR A 166 26.36 5.80 3.30
CA THR A 166 26.36 4.47 2.66
C THR A 166 25.81 3.45 3.65
N LYS A 167 24.73 2.76 3.28
CA LYS A 167 24.08 1.74 4.13
C LYS A 167 24.13 0.36 3.48
N ILE A 168 24.14 -0.68 4.32
CA ILE A 168 24.08 -2.08 3.88
C ILE A 168 22.62 -2.45 3.69
N ALA A 169 22.27 -2.93 2.49
CA ALA A 169 20.93 -3.37 2.14
C ALA A 169 20.95 -4.81 1.60
N ILE A 170 19.82 -5.50 1.70
CA ILE A 170 19.62 -6.74 0.92
C ILE A 170 19.55 -6.40 -0.57
N ASP A 171 20.24 -7.19 -1.39
CA ASP A 171 20.08 -7.17 -2.83
C ASP A 171 18.89 -8.04 -3.26
N THR A 172 17.81 -7.40 -3.69
CA THR A 172 16.62 -8.08 -4.20
C THR A 172 16.78 -8.40 -5.69
N ALA A 173 16.44 -9.63 -6.08
CA ALA A 173 16.48 -10.08 -7.48
C ALA A 173 15.49 -9.35 -8.43
N TYR A 174 14.68 -8.43 -7.89
CA TYR A 174 13.73 -7.58 -8.60
C TYR A 174 14.12 -6.11 -8.35
N SER A 175 14.02 -5.27 -9.40
CA SER A 175 14.39 -3.86 -9.30
C SER A 175 13.39 -3.10 -8.43
N THR A 176 13.87 -2.52 -7.33
CA THR A 176 13.07 -1.75 -6.39
C THR A 176 13.69 -0.39 -6.11
N ASN A 177 12.84 0.62 -5.94
CA ASN A 177 13.26 1.92 -5.39
C ASN A 177 13.36 1.89 -3.85
N ASN A 178 12.80 0.85 -3.22
CA ASN A 178 12.82 0.64 -1.76
C ASN A 178 13.74 -0.53 -1.40
N TYR A 179 14.36 -0.44 -0.22
CA TYR A 179 15.37 -1.38 0.27
C TYR A 179 15.07 -1.81 1.71
N ILE A 180 15.55 -3.00 2.09
CA ILE A 180 15.64 -3.43 3.49
C ILE A 180 17.08 -3.16 3.92
N PHE A 181 17.25 -2.22 4.84
CA PHE A 181 18.53 -1.88 5.45
C PHE A 181 18.79 -2.73 6.69
N LEU A 182 20.07 -3.02 6.91
CA LEU A 182 20.60 -3.51 8.17
C LEU A 182 21.18 -2.29 8.89
N ASN A 183 20.62 -1.94 10.05
CA ASN A 183 21.15 -0.89 10.93
C ASN A 183 21.78 -1.55 12.17
N GLU A 184 22.78 -0.89 12.78
CA GLU A 184 23.22 -1.23 14.13
C GLU A 184 22.14 -0.81 15.13
N LYS A 185 21.69 -1.75 15.97
CA LYS A 185 20.65 -1.50 16.97
C LYS A 185 21.28 -0.97 18.26
N GLU A 186 20.75 0.13 18.79
CA GLU A 186 21.14 0.59 20.13
C GLU A 186 20.79 -0.46 21.19
N ASN A 187 21.79 -0.81 22.01
CA ASN A 187 21.67 -1.81 23.08
C ASN A 187 20.94 -1.23 24.32
N THR A 188 19.65 -0.92 24.16
CA THR A 188 18.77 -0.39 25.23
C THR A 188 17.98 -1.48 25.97
N ASP A 189 17.48 -2.49 25.26
CA ASP A 189 16.44 -3.41 25.77
C ASP A 189 16.90 -4.86 26.03
N GLY A 190 18.22 -5.12 26.02
CA GLY A 190 18.76 -6.46 26.33
C GLY A 190 18.36 -7.57 25.33
N SER A 191 18.07 -7.22 24.08
CA SER A 191 17.75 -8.19 23.03
C SER A 191 19.01 -8.81 22.43
N ASP A 192 19.00 -10.13 22.19
CA ASP A 192 20.14 -10.91 21.65
C ASP A 192 20.60 -10.57 20.22
N SER A 193 20.00 -9.57 19.55
CA SER A 193 20.25 -9.20 18.15
C SER A 193 20.79 -7.77 18.07
N CYS A 194 22.00 -7.59 17.55
CA CYS A 194 22.61 -6.28 17.27
C CYS A 194 22.18 -5.69 15.92
N ILE A 195 21.52 -6.45 15.05
CA ILE A 195 20.89 -5.93 13.82
C ILE A 195 19.46 -5.46 14.08
N GLU A 196 19.17 -4.23 13.64
CA GLU A 196 17.80 -3.78 13.34
C GLU A 196 17.53 -3.92 11.82
N TRP A 197 16.32 -4.41 11.50
CA TRP A 197 15.81 -4.54 10.14
C TRP A 197 14.86 -3.39 9.86
N ALA A 198 15.23 -2.49 8.94
CA ALA A 198 14.45 -1.29 8.63
C ALA A 198 14.14 -1.18 7.14
N LEU A 199 12.94 -0.73 6.78
CA LEU A 199 12.63 -0.38 5.39
C LEU A 199 13.12 1.03 5.07
N SER A 200 13.54 1.27 3.83
CA SER A 200 13.98 2.59 3.35
C SER A 200 12.93 3.70 3.46
N VAL A 201 11.66 3.35 3.46
CA VAL A 201 10.53 4.27 3.66
C VAL A 201 9.61 3.65 4.70
N ASN A 202 9.49 4.26 5.88
CA ASN A 202 8.60 3.78 6.93
C ASN A 202 7.14 4.18 6.61
N THR A 203 6.48 3.38 5.78
CA THR A 203 5.06 3.50 5.46
C THR A 203 4.38 2.14 5.51
N HIS A 204 3.08 2.14 5.75
CA HIS A 204 2.25 0.95 5.73
C HIS A 204 1.31 0.99 4.53
N PHE A 205 1.12 -0.16 3.92
CA PHE A 205 0.11 -0.36 2.90
C PHE A 205 -1.25 -0.53 3.57
N SER A 206 -2.23 0.27 3.17
CA SER A 206 -3.59 0.22 3.68
C SER A 206 -4.63 0.14 2.57
N PHE A 207 -5.76 -0.47 2.89
CA PHE A 207 -6.91 -0.66 2.01
C PHE A 207 -8.18 -0.20 2.73
N ASN A 208 -8.98 0.66 2.08
CA ASN A 208 -10.21 1.23 2.63
C ASN A 208 -10.03 1.75 4.08
N GLY A 209 -8.90 2.42 4.35
CA GLY A 209 -8.57 2.98 5.65
C GLY A 209 -7.97 2.02 6.69
N LYS A 210 -7.83 0.72 6.40
CA LYS A 210 -7.20 -0.25 7.32
C LYS A 210 -5.81 -0.66 6.86
N SER A 211 -4.82 -0.61 7.76
CA SER A 211 -3.45 -1.06 7.49
C SER A 211 -3.29 -2.56 7.70
N PHE A 212 -2.35 -3.16 6.98
CA PHE A 212 -1.99 -4.56 7.13
C PHE A 212 -0.67 -4.71 7.87
N MET A 213 -0.60 -5.65 8.81
CA MET A 213 0.65 -6.06 9.43
C MET A 213 0.72 -7.59 9.43
N LEU A 214 1.87 -8.13 9.02
CA LEU A 214 2.10 -9.56 9.09
C LEU A 214 2.59 -9.95 10.48
N GLU A 215 1.78 -10.74 11.20
CA GLU A 215 2.18 -11.34 12.48
C GLU A 215 3.28 -12.39 12.23
N SER A 216 4.54 -12.01 12.49
CA SER A 216 5.68 -12.91 12.39
C SER A 216 6.76 -12.53 13.40
N ASN A 217 7.39 -13.57 13.98
CA ASN A 217 8.52 -13.42 14.90
C ASN A 217 9.83 -13.00 14.19
N SER A 218 9.85 -12.99 12.86
CA SER A 218 11.02 -12.57 12.07
C SER A 218 10.83 -11.16 11.52
N SER A 219 11.64 -10.22 12.01
CA SER A 219 11.68 -8.84 11.51
C SER A 219 11.96 -8.77 10.01
N PHE A 220 12.87 -9.63 9.50
CA PHE A 220 13.11 -9.75 8.06
C PHE A 220 11.84 -10.11 7.27
N ILE A 221 11.05 -11.11 7.72
CA ILE A 221 9.84 -11.53 7.02
C ILE A 221 8.79 -10.39 7.00
N ARG A 222 8.72 -9.59 8.08
CA ARG A 222 7.86 -8.40 8.15
C ARG A 222 8.30 -7.33 7.14
N CYS A 223 9.57 -6.90 7.20
CA CYS A 223 10.12 -5.93 6.26
C CYS A 223 10.03 -6.40 4.80
N PHE A 224 10.17 -7.70 4.54
CA PHE A 224 9.99 -8.28 3.21
C PHE A 224 8.54 -8.23 2.74
N PHE A 225 7.57 -8.55 3.60
CA PHE A 225 6.15 -8.40 3.28
C PHE A 225 5.78 -6.94 2.98
N ASP A 226 6.27 -6.00 3.79
CA ASP A 226 6.04 -4.57 3.59
C ASP A 226 6.69 -4.09 2.29
N LEU A 227 7.93 -4.51 1.98
CA LEU A 227 8.59 -4.26 0.70
C LEU A 227 7.75 -4.76 -0.49
N MET A 228 7.22 -5.98 -0.41
CA MET A 228 6.37 -6.54 -1.47
C MET A 228 5.04 -5.77 -1.60
N CYS A 229 4.45 -5.28 -0.51
CA CYS A 229 3.28 -4.41 -0.56
C CYS A 229 3.61 -3.03 -1.17
N HIS A 230 4.79 -2.47 -0.91
CA HIS A 230 5.26 -1.25 -1.59
C HIS A 230 5.42 -1.49 -3.10
N GLN A 231 6.04 -2.60 -3.51
CA GLN A 231 6.15 -2.94 -4.94
C GLN A 231 4.79 -3.23 -5.58
N LEU A 232 3.82 -3.76 -4.83
CA LEU A 232 2.45 -3.90 -5.29
C LEU A 232 1.80 -2.54 -5.56
N PHE A 233 1.99 -1.58 -4.64
CA PHE A 233 1.45 -0.23 -4.77
C PHE A 233 2.01 0.47 -6.02
N GLU A 234 3.33 0.50 -6.18
CA GLU A 234 3.96 1.13 -7.35
C GLU A 234 3.57 0.40 -8.65
N ARG A 235 3.53 -0.95 -8.69
CA ARG A 235 3.02 -1.68 -9.87
C ARG A 235 1.55 -1.37 -10.19
N ILE A 236 0.70 -1.20 -9.18
CA ILE A 236 -0.71 -0.81 -9.36
C ILE A 236 -0.81 0.63 -9.88
N LYS A 237 0.04 1.53 -9.38
CA LYS A 237 0.13 2.93 -9.80
C LYS A 237 0.67 3.08 -11.23
N ASP A 238 1.63 2.23 -11.62
CA ASP A 238 2.28 2.25 -12.94
C ASP A 238 1.48 1.53 -14.05
N ASP A 239 0.46 0.73 -13.73
CA ASP A 239 -0.45 0.06 -14.69
C ASP A 239 -1.38 1.06 -15.44
N GLN A 240 -0.98 2.34 -15.56
CA GLN A 240 -1.71 3.51 -16.11
C GLN A 240 -2.08 3.42 -17.61
N ILE A 241 -1.89 2.28 -18.29
CA ILE A 241 -2.07 2.18 -19.75
C ILE A 241 -2.90 0.95 -20.13
N LYS A 242 -4.25 1.07 -20.06
CA LYS A 242 -5.20 0.66 -21.14
C LYS A 242 -6.71 0.70 -20.85
N SER A 243 -7.17 0.83 -19.61
CA SER A 243 -8.62 0.87 -19.34
C SER A 243 -9.08 2.24 -18.87
N ALA A 244 -9.64 3.02 -19.79
CA ALA A 244 -10.16 4.37 -19.51
C ALA A 244 -11.29 4.35 -18.46
N ILE A 245 -11.46 5.53 -17.84
CA ILE A 245 -12.50 5.89 -16.86
C ILE A 245 -12.33 5.16 -15.50
N HIS A 246 -12.51 5.90 -14.40
CA HIS A 246 -12.56 5.40 -13.00
C HIS A 246 -11.21 5.15 -12.29
N TYR A 247 -10.18 5.92 -12.61
CA TYR A 247 -8.89 5.95 -11.91
C TYR A 247 -8.47 7.39 -11.60
N SER A 248 -8.11 7.67 -10.35
CA SER A 248 -7.39 8.89 -9.96
C SER A 248 -6.28 8.51 -8.98
N ALA A 249 -5.05 8.38 -9.48
CA ALA A 249 -3.86 8.55 -8.68
C ALA A 249 -3.12 9.75 -9.27
N ASP A 250 -2.95 10.79 -8.47
CA ASP A 250 -1.98 11.83 -8.81
C ASP A 250 -0.57 11.22 -8.71
N LYS A 251 0.38 11.69 -9.50
CA LYS A 251 1.75 11.14 -9.49
C LYS A 251 2.42 11.28 -8.13
N ASP A 252 2.06 12.33 -7.40
CA ASP A 252 2.55 12.63 -6.05
C ASP A 252 1.63 12.10 -4.94
N SER A 253 0.44 11.59 -5.29
CA SER A 253 -0.45 10.98 -4.31
C SER A 253 0.05 9.58 -3.91
N ARG A 254 0.07 9.32 -2.60
CA ARG A 254 0.26 7.98 -2.04
C ARG A 254 -1.07 7.24 -1.89
N SER A 255 -2.02 7.48 -2.79
CA SER A 255 -3.37 6.89 -2.78
C SER A 255 -3.82 6.55 -4.21
N VAL A 256 -4.34 5.35 -4.42
CA VAL A 256 -4.93 4.90 -5.69
C VAL A 256 -6.40 4.55 -5.45
N TYR A 257 -7.27 5.26 -6.16
CA TYR A 257 -8.71 5.08 -6.08
C TYR A 257 -9.21 4.23 -7.25
N PHE A 258 -9.91 3.14 -6.92
CA PHE A 258 -10.61 2.26 -7.86
C PHE A 258 -12.12 2.42 -7.68
N ASP A 259 -12.81 2.96 -8.69
CA ASP A 259 -14.26 2.85 -8.77
C ASP A 259 -14.61 1.57 -9.55
N ILE A 260 -15.37 0.69 -8.89
CA ILE A 260 -15.73 -0.67 -9.33
C ILE A 260 -17.08 -0.71 -10.07
N GLY A 261 -17.60 0.44 -10.52
CA GLY A 261 -18.90 0.55 -11.18
C GLY A 261 -20.11 0.41 -10.23
N THR A 262 -19.88 0.36 -8.93
CA THR A 262 -20.91 0.50 -7.89
C THR A 262 -20.87 1.94 -7.33
N LYS A 263 -21.67 2.23 -6.29
CA LYS A 263 -21.53 3.49 -5.54
C LYS A 263 -20.32 3.50 -4.57
N GLU A 264 -19.51 2.45 -4.58
CA GLU A 264 -18.39 2.28 -3.66
C GLU A 264 -17.05 2.52 -4.39
N THR A 265 -16.20 3.33 -3.78
CA THR A 265 -14.82 3.54 -4.24
C THR A 265 -13.88 2.81 -3.30
N TRP A 266 -12.98 2.01 -3.87
CA TRP A 266 -11.96 1.28 -3.15
C TRP A 266 -10.67 2.09 -3.15
N VAL A 267 -10.00 2.20 -1.99
CA VAL A 267 -8.82 3.06 -1.82
C VAL A 267 -7.65 2.24 -1.34
N PHE A 268 -6.55 2.28 -2.09
CA PHE A 268 -5.26 1.72 -1.74
C PHE A 268 -4.34 2.86 -1.37
N GLU A 269 -3.61 2.78 -0.27
CA GLU A 269 -2.80 3.89 0.22
C GLU A 269 -1.47 3.40 0.79
N LEU A 270 -0.45 4.25 0.70
CA LEU A 270 0.88 4.01 1.24
C LEU A 270 1.22 5.14 2.23
N GLY A 271 1.01 4.93 3.53
CA GLY A 271 0.95 6.06 4.47
C GLY A 271 1.38 5.73 5.89
N ALA A 272 0.99 6.61 6.82
CA ALA A 272 1.10 6.33 8.25
C ALA A 272 0.24 5.10 8.64
N LEU A 273 0.61 4.43 9.73
CA LEU A 273 -0.15 3.30 10.26
C LEU A 273 -1.57 3.74 10.63
N LYS A 274 -2.57 3.02 10.11
CA LYS A 274 -4.00 3.18 10.44
C LYS A 274 -4.46 2.02 11.32
N GLU A 275 -5.76 1.93 11.59
CA GLU A 275 -6.36 0.78 12.28
C GLU A 275 -5.93 -0.53 11.57
N VAL A 276 -5.35 -1.46 12.33
CA VAL A 276 -4.88 -2.73 11.78
C VAL A 276 -6.09 -3.62 11.48
N GLY A 277 -6.20 -4.08 10.24
CA GLY A 277 -7.23 -5.00 9.78
C GLY A 277 -6.64 -6.32 9.26
N ASP A 278 -7.51 -7.32 9.13
CA ASP A 278 -7.16 -8.60 8.51
C ASP A 278 -6.59 -8.40 7.10
N ILE A 279 -5.51 -9.12 6.79
CA ILE A 279 -4.93 -9.12 5.44
C ILE A 279 -5.93 -9.79 4.49
N PRO A 280 -6.45 -9.09 3.45
CA PRO A 280 -7.40 -9.67 2.53
C PRO A 280 -6.78 -10.86 1.79
N VAL A 281 -7.53 -11.96 1.67
CA VAL A 281 -7.09 -13.23 1.04
C VAL A 281 -6.62 -13.10 -0.41
N TRP A 282 -6.82 -11.95 -1.05
CA TRP A 282 -6.33 -11.63 -2.37
C TRP A 282 -4.97 -10.89 -2.38
N ILE A 283 -4.53 -10.25 -1.29
CA ILE A 283 -3.22 -9.56 -1.22
C ILE A 283 -2.06 -10.53 -1.52
N PRO A 284 -1.93 -11.71 -0.89
CA PRO A 284 -0.87 -12.66 -1.24
C PRO A 284 -0.91 -13.14 -2.70
N LYS A 285 -2.11 -13.21 -3.29
CA LYS A 285 -2.29 -13.55 -4.72
C LYS A 285 -1.87 -12.41 -5.64
N LEU A 286 -2.08 -11.15 -5.25
CA LEU A 286 -1.58 -9.99 -5.99
C LEU A 286 -0.06 -9.87 -5.90
N ILE A 287 0.53 -10.14 -4.72
CA ILE A 287 1.98 -10.16 -4.52
C ILE A 287 2.68 -11.15 -5.47
N HIS A 288 2.06 -12.31 -5.73
CA HIS A 288 2.61 -13.29 -6.69
C HIS A 288 2.78 -12.72 -8.11
N TYR A 289 1.90 -11.81 -8.55
CA TYR A 289 2.00 -11.20 -9.87
C TYR A 289 3.19 -10.24 -10.01
N ILE A 290 3.70 -9.65 -8.93
CA ILE A 290 4.85 -8.72 -8.96
C ILE A 290 6.10 -9.39 -9.58
N ILE A 291 6.25 -10.70 -9.37
CA ILE A 291 7.37 -11.50 -9.87
C ILE A 291 7.46 -11.49 -11.41
N ASP A 292 6.32 -11.43 -12.10
CA ASP A 292 6.27 -11.29 -13.57
C ASP A 292 6.27 -9.81 -13.97
N PRO A 293 7.27 -9.31 -14.72
CA PRO A 293 7.30 -7.93 -15.22
C PRO A 293 6.15 -7.60 -16.19
N LYS A 294 5.51 -8.60 -16.80
CA LYS A 294 4.41 -8.44 -17.76
C LYS A 294 3.02 -8.51 -17.13
N SER A 295 2.94 -8.78 -15.82
CA SER A 295 1.67 -8.85 -15.13
C SER A 295 1.03 -7.47 -14.96
N GLN A 296 -0.31 -7.45 -14.96
CA GLN A 296 -1.11 -6.26 -14.77
C GLN A 296 -1.99 -6.45 -13.52
N PRO A 297 -1.45 -6.25 -12.30
CA PRO A 297 -2.13 -6.60 -11.06
C PRO A 297 -3.38 -5.75 -10.83
N ALA A 298 -3.37 -4.47 -11.20
CA ALA A 298 -4.56 -3.61 -11.14
C ALA A 298 -5.65 -4.12 -12.10
N THR A 299 -5.26 -4.52 -13.31
CA THR A 299 -6.18 -5.08 -14.31
C THR A 299 -6.77 -6.43 -13.88
N TYR A 300 -5.98 -7.33 -13.26
CA TYR A 300 -6.48 -8.60 -12.70
C TYR A 300 -7.41 -8.38 -11.49
N MET A 301 -7.04 -7.48 -10.59
CA MET A 301 -7.86 -7.11 -9.44
C MET A 301 -9.20 -6.54 -9.91
N ARG A 302 -9.18 -5.59 -10.87
CA ARG A 302 -10.39 -5.04 -11.51
C ARG A 302 -11.30 -6.16 -12.02
N GLN A 303 -10.78 -7.12 -12.80
CA GLN A 303 -11.57 -8.27 -13.28
C GLN A 303 -12.22 -9.06 -12.15
N LEU A 304 -11.46 -9.37 -11.10
CA LEU A 304 -11.94 -10.16 -9.96
C LEU A 304 -13.05 -9.42 -9.19
N LEU A 305 -12.96 -8.10 -9.06
CA LEU A 305 -13.97 -7.28 -8.38
C LEU A 305 -15.24 -7.10 -9.22
N TYR A 306 -15.11 -6.78 -10.50
CA TYR A 306 -16.25 -6.75 -11.42
C TYR A 306 -16.92 -8.12 -11.49
N TYR A 307 -16.16 -9.22 -11.51
CA TYR A 307 -16.68 -10.59 -11.44
C TYR A 307 -17.47 -10.84 -10.14
N LEU A 308 -16.91 -10.52 -8.96
CA LEU A 308 -17.59 -10.75 -7.68
C LEU A 308 -18.89 -9.95 -7.54
N ASN A 309 -18.87 -8.67 -7.91
CA ASN A 309 -20.06 -7.82 -7.88
C ASN A 309 -21.13 -8.33 -8.88
N THR A 310 -20.69 -8.67 -10.10
CA THR A 310 -21.55 -9.25 -11.13
C THR A 310 -22.17 -10.58 -10.68
N LEU A 311 -21.37 -11.47 -10.08
CA LEU A 311 -21.80 -12.76 -9.54
C LEU A 311 -22.83 -12.57 -8.41
N ASN A 312 -22.61 -11.63 -7.49
CA ASN A 312 -23.56 -11.33 -6.41
C ASN A 312 -24.90 -10.82 -6.96
N SER A 313 -24.87 -9.86 -7.91
CA SER A 313 -26.09 -9.38 -8.57
C SER A 313 -26.83 -10.51 -9.30
N LEU A 314 -26.10 -11.35 -10.05
CA LEU A 314 -26.64 -12.50 -10.78
C LEU A 314 -27.28 -13.52 -9.83
N ARG A 315 -26.58 -13.86 -8.74
CA ARG A 315 -27.04 -14.81 -7.73
C ARG A 315 -28.33 -14.34 -7.08
N THR A 316 -28.43 -13.08 -6.66
CA THR A 316 -29.68 -12.53 -6.10
C THR A 316 -30.82 -12.63 -7.12
N THR A 317 -30.63 -12.10 -8.33
CA THR A 317 -31.69 -12.14 -9.37
C THR A 317 -32.11 -13.57 -9.74
N PHE A 318 -31.19 -14.53 -9.80
CA PHE A 318 -31.52 -15.92 -10.16
C PHE A 318 -32.21 -16.66 -9.02
N MET A 319 -31.74 -16.47 -7.78
CA MET A 319 -32.34 -17.12 -6.61
C MET A 319 -33.75 -16.60 -6.35
N ASP A 320 -33.97 -15.28 -6.40
CA ASP A 320 -35.30 -14.66 -6.27
C ASP A 320 -36.30 -15.15 -7.32
N ARG A 321 -35.81 -15.45 -8.53
CA ARG A 321 -36.64 -15.88 -9.68
C ARG A 321 -36.95 -17.38 -9.68
N PHE A 322 -35.98 -18.23 -9.34
CA PHE A 322 -36.05 -19.67 -9.64
C PHE A 322 -35.90 -20.61 -8.43
N LEU A 323 -35.29 -20.19 -7.31
CA LEU A 323 -34.92 -21.10 -6.20
C LEU A 323 -36.13 -21.83 -5.57
N TYR A 324 -37.29 -21.18 -5.57
CA TYR A 324 -38.54 -21.67 -4.96
C TYR A 324 -39.66 -21.92 -5.99
N SER A 325 -39.31 -22.04 -7.28
CA SER A 325 -40.28 -22.37 -8.33
C SER A 325 -40.50 -23.87 -8.38
N ASP A 326 -41.75 -24.30 -8.25
CA ASP A 326 -42.15 -25.72 -8.18
C ASP A 326 -41.98 -26.49 -9.52
N PHE A 327 -41.87 -25.78 -10.63
CA PHE A 327 -41.80 -26.34 -12.00
C PHE A 327 -40.38 -26.35 -12.62
N CYS A 328 -39.34 -25.91 -11.90
CA CYS A 328 -37.95 -25.92 -12.38
C CYS A 328 -36.92 -26.12 -11.26
N GLN A 329 -35.72 -26.57 -11.62
CA GLN A 329 -34.58 -26.73 -10.73
C GLN A 329 -33.45 -25.79 -11.16
N LEU A 330 -32.87 -25.07 -10.20
CA LEU A 330 -31.67 -24.26 -10.39
C LEU A 330 -30.44 -25.04 -9.90
N ILE A 331 -29.47 -25.25 -10.78
CA ILE A 331 -28.16 -25.85 -10.47
C ILE A 331 -27.10 -24.77 -10.64
N VAL A 332 -26.24 -24.59 -9.65
CA VAL A 332 -25.14 -23.62 -9.68
C VAL A 332 -23.81 -24.33 -9.51
N LYS A 333 -22.82 -23.97 -10.34
CA LYS A 333 -21.42 -24.40 -10.21
C LYS A 333 -20.53 -23.18 -10.24
N GLU A 334 -19.71 -23.01 -9.21
CA GLU A 334 -18.83 -21.84 -9.02
C GLU A 334 -17.36 -22.29 -9.03
N GLN A 335 -16.50 -21.49 -9.66
CA GLN A 335 -15.04 -21.61 -9.71
C GLN A 335 -14.41 -20.20 -9.61
N PRO A 336 -13.10 -20.08 -9.33
CA PRO A 336 -12.42 -18.79 -9.27
C PRO A 336 -12.55 -18.03 -10.60
N CYS A 337 -13.28 -16.90 -10.58
CA CYS A 337 -13.59 -16.07 -11.75
C CYS A 337 -14.44 -16.74 -12.85
N CYS A 338 -15.10 -17.87 -12.58
CA CYS A 338 -16.01 -18.54 -13.52
C CYS A 338 -17.22 -19.14 -12.80
N SER A 339 -18.45 -18.87 -13.25
CA SER A 339 -19.67 -19.44 -12.66
C SER A 339 -20.69 -19.84 -13.72
N ALA A 340 -21.38 -20.95 -13.49
CA ALA A 340 -22.43 -21.47 -14.36
C ALA A 340 -23.73 -21.70 -13.59
N PHE A 341 -24.82 -21.16 -14.12
CA PHE A 341 -26.18 -21.37 -13.65
C PHE A 341 -26.95 -22.13 -14.73
N GLN A 342 -27.55 -23.26 -14.36
CA GLN A 342 -28.37 -24.10 -15.23
C GLN A 342 -29.78 -24.16 -14.65
N ILE A 343 -30.78 -23.81 -15.46
CA ILE A 343 -32.20 -23.90 -15.10
C ILE A 343 -32.83 -25.01 -15.93
N SER A 344 -33.14 -26.14 -15.28
CA SER A 344 -33.79 -27.30 -15.89
C SER A 344 -35.26 -27.38 -15.50
N SER A 345 -36.08 -27.97 -16.36
CA SER A 345 -37.47 -28.31 -16.07
C SER A 345 -37.82 -29.59 -16.84
N PRO A 346 -38.61 -30.51 -16.26
CA PRO A 346 -39.09 -31.72 -16.97
C PRO A 346 -39.92 -31.39 -18.21
N HIS A 347 -40.34 -30.13 -18.37
CA HIS A 347 -41.13 -29.67 -19.50
C HIS A 347 -40.29 -29.20 -20.70
N LEU A 348 -38.99 -28.98 -20.55
CA LEU A 348 -38.08 -28.62 -21.66
C LEU A 348 -37.10 -29.75 -22.00
N ALA A 349 -36.71 -29.85 -23.27
CA ALA A 349 -35.74 -30.83 -23.74
C ALA A 349 -34.28 -30.40 -23.46
N ILE A 350 -34.02 -29.10 -23.39
CA ILE A 350 -32.70 -28.51 -23.18
C ILE A 350 -32.85 -27.42 -22.09
N PRO A 351 -31.96 -27.37 -21.08
CA PRO A 351 -32.02 -26.37 -20.02
C PRO A 351 -31.56 -24.99 -20.51
N TYR A 352 -32.00 -23.94 -19.82
CA TYR A 352 -31.42 -22.61 -19.97
C TYR A 352 -30.09 -22.54 -19.21
N ILE A 353 -29.08 -21.91 -19.80
CA ILE A 353 -27.74 -21.79 -19.20
C ILE A 353 -27.31 -20.32 -19.22
N ALA A 354 -26.83 -19.85 -18.08
CA ALA A 354 -26.08 -18.62 -17.94
C ALA A 354 -24.67 -18.95 -17.47
N PHE A 355 -23.67 -18.56 -18.27
CA PHE A 355 -22.26 -18.73 -17.96
C PHE A 355 -21.59 -17.36 -17.76
N ILE A 356 -20.71 -17.27 -16.79
CA ILE A 356 -19.98 -16.07 -16.40
C ILE A 356 -18.50 -16.42 -16.40
N ASP A 357 -17.71 -15.68 -17.16
CA ASP A 357 -16.26 -15.65 -17.09
C ASP A 357 -15.81 -14.19 -16.79
N LYS A 358 -14.54 -14.01 -16.44
CA LYS A 358 -13.84 -12.74 -16.18
C LYS A 358 -14.28 -11.57 -17.07
N TRP A 359 -14.54 -11.86 -18.34
CA TRP A 359 -14.77 -10.86 -19.39
C TRP A 359 -16.19 -10.83 -19.95
N ARG A 360 -17.00 -11.87 -19.71
CA ARG A 360 -18.23 -12.11 -20.46
C ARG A 360 -19.27 -12.81 -19.60
N VAL A 361 -20.47 -12.23 -19.56
CA VAL A 361 -21.68 -13.00 -19.26
C VAL A 361 -22.25 -13.50 -20.58
N SER A 362 -22.57 -14.79 -20.63
CA SER A 362 -23.10 -15.53 -21.78
C SER A 362 -24.42 -16.18 -21.41
N LEU A 363 -25.51 -15.73 -22.02
CA LEU A 363 -26.87 -16.20 -21.73
C LEU A 363 -27.46 -16.89 -22.97
N THR A 364 -28.06 -18.08 -22.82
CA THR A 364 -28.75 -18.78 -23.93
C THR A 364 -30.03 -18.04 -24.36
N GLU A 365 -30.11 -17.57 -25.61
CA GLU A 365 -31.32 -16.89 -26.14
C GLU A 365 -32.57 -17.80 -26.19
N THR A 366 -32.39 -19.07 -26.52
CA THR A 366 -33.47 -20.08 -26.56
C THR A 366 -32.95 -21.42 -26.03
N PRO A 367 -33.83 -22.38 -25.67
CA PRO A 367 -33.39 -23.72 -25.29
C PRO A 367 -32.59 -24.42 -26.40
N ASN A 368 -32.84 -24.08 -27.67
CA ASN A 368 -32.35 -24.86 -28.81
C ASN A 368 -31.07 -24.31 -29.44
N GLU A 369 -30.60 -23.13 -29.04
CA GLU A 369 -29.40 -22.51 -29.59
C GLU A 369 -28.53 -21.90 -28.49
N MET A 370 -27.26 -22.31 -28.41
CA MET A 370 -26.21 -21.61 -27.64
C MET A 370 -25.78 -20.30 -28.33
N ARG A 371 -26.75 -19.47 -28.72
CA ARG A 371 -26.48 -18.04 -28.95
C ARG A 371 -26.29 -17.39 -27.61
N CYS A 372 -25.02 -17.28 -27.23
CA CYS A 372 -24.58 -16.51 -26.09
C CYS A 372 -24.52 -15.04 -26.51
N ILE A 373 -25.39 -14.19 -25.96
CA ILE A 373 -25.19 -12.74 -26.05
C ILE A 373 -24.04 -12.39 -25.09
N PRO A 374 -22.88 -11.89 -25.57
CA PRO A 374 -21.78 -11.52 -24.70
C PRO A 374 -22.01 -10.13 -24.12
N TYR A 375 -22.26 -10.06 -22.81
CA TYR A 375 -22.29 -8.79 -22.09
C TYR A 375 -20.92 -8.53 -21.46
N SER A 376 -20.44 -7.29 -21.57
CA SER A 376 -19.24 -6.84 -20.85
C SER A 376 -19.50 -6.82 -19.35
N THR A 377 -18.47 -7.11 -18.55
CA THR A 377 -18.54 -7.11 -17.08
C THR A 377 -18.47 -5.69 -16.48
N ASP A 378 -18.24 -4.65 -17.29
CA ASP A 378 -18.19 -3.22 -16.90
C ASP A 378 -19.55 -2.59 -16.52
N GLY A 379 -20.63 -3.38 -16.48
CA GLY A 379 -21.84 -3.11 -15.71
C GLY A 379 -22.89 -2.19 -16.36
N ARG A 380 -22.55 -1.42 -17.41
CA ARG A 380 -23.52 -0.51 -18.07
C ARG A 380 -24.48 -1.26 -18.99
N GLY A 381 -25.57 -1.79 -18.42
CA GLY A 381 -26.66 -2.43 -19.14
C GLY A 381 -26.77 -3.95 -18.95
N LEU A 382 -25.86 -4.57 -18.19
CA LEU A 382 -25.94 -5.98 -17.84
C LEU A 382 -27.19 -6.29 -17.01
N THR A 383 -27.43 -5.56 -15.90
CA THR A 383 -28.56 -5.84 -14.99
C THR A 383 -29.93 -5.78 -15.68
N PRO A 384 -30.29 -4.74 -16.47
CA PRO A 384 -31.57 -4.72 -17.19
C PRO A 384 -31.69 -5.83 -18.24
N SER A 385 -30.58 -6.18 -18.90
CA SER A 385 -30.56 -7.28 -19.88
C SER A 385 -30.77 -8.64 -19.20
N LEU A 386 -30.21 -8.80 -18.00
CA LEU A 386 -30.38 -9.98 -17.18
C LEU A 386 -31.80 -10.13 -16.66
N GLU A 387 -32.39 -9.08 -16.10
CA GLU A 387 -33.78 -9.08 -15.64
C GLU A 387 -34.72 -9.49 -16.78
N LYS A 388 -34.50 -8.93 -17.98
CA LYS A 388 -35.24 -9.29 -19.20
C LYS A 388 -35.04 -10.75 -19.60
N TRP A 389 -33.81 -11.28 -19.51
CA TRP A 389 -33.54 -12.70 -19.78
C TRP A 389 -34.22 -13.63 -18.77
N CYS A 390 -34.17 -13.28 -17.48
CA CYS A 390 -34.87 -14.00 -16.41
C CYS A 390 -36.40 -13.98 -16.61
N ASP A 391 -36.98 -12.85 -17.05
CA ASP A 391 -38.40 -12.74 -17.38
C ASP A 391 -38.79 -13.64 -18.56
N ILE A 392 -38.00 -13.66 -19.64
CA ILE A 392 -38.22 -14.51 -20.82
C ILE A 392 -38.10 -16.00 -20.44
N THR A 393 -37.03 -16.36 -19.73
CA THR A 393 -36.74 -17.74 -19.29
C THR A 393 -37.84 -18.27 -18.37
N PHE A 394 -38.23 -17.51 -17.34
CA PHE A 394 -39.33 -17.87 -16.44
C PHE A 394 -40.66 -18.05 -17.20
N THR A 395 -40.96 -17.14 -18.13
CA THR A 395 -42.18 -17.20 -18.94
C THR A 395 -42.19 -18.44 -19.85
N ALA A 396 -41.07 -18.76 -20.51
CA ALA A 396 -40.96 -19.94 -21.35
C ALA A 396 -41.10 -21.25 -20.56
N LEU A 397 -40.44 -21.36 -19.41
CA LEU A 397 -40.53 -22.51 -18.50
C LEU A 397 -41.98 -22.73 -18.03
N PHE A 398 -42.62 -21.69 -17.48
CA PHE A 398 -43.98 -21.78 -16.96
C PHE A 398 -44.99 -22.09 -18.07
N LEU A 399 -44.91 -21.42 -19.22
CA LEU A 399 -45.87 -21.66 -20.32
C LEU A 399 -45.68 -23.04 -20.95
N SER A 400 -44.46 -23.59 -21.00
CA SER A 400 -44.22 -24.97 -21.45
C SER A 400 -44.80 -26.02 -20.50
N MET A 401 -44.69 -25.79 -19.19
CA MET A 401 -45.35 -26.60 -18.15
C MET A 401 -46.87 -26.56 -18.30
N ALA A 402 -47.45 -25.36 -18.34
CA ALA A 402 -48.88 -25.16 -18.50
C ALA A 402 -49.41 -25.76 -19.81
N GLU A 403 -48.66 -25.64 -20.92
CA GLU A 403 -49.00 -26.24 -22.20
C GLU A 403 -49.08 -27.76 -22.14
N LYS A 404 -48.04 -28.42 -21.60
CA LYS A 404 -47.99 -29.90 -21.50
C LYS A 404 -49.13 -30.44 -20.65
N ILE A 405 -49.39 -29.84 -19.48
CA ILE A 405 -50.43 -30.30 -18.56
C ILE A 405 -51.84 -30.00 -19.10
N THR A 406 -52.10 -28.79 -19.61
CA THR A 406 -53.43 -28.47 -20.15
C THR A 406 -53.78 -29.35 -21.36
N ARG A 407 -52.80 -29.66 -22.22
CA ARG A 407 -52.99 -30.59 -23.34
C ARG A 407 -53.23 -32.04 -22.89
N SER A 408 -52.61 -32.53 -21.81
CA SER A 408 -52.93 -33.88 -21.29
C SER A 408 -54.36 -33.99 -20.74
N PHE A 409 -54.98 -32.86 -20.37
CA PHE A 409 -56.41 -32.77 -20.04
C PHE A 409 -57.30 -32.33 -21.22
N GLY A 410 -56.80 -32.38 -22.46
CA GLY A 410 -57.59 -32.13 -23.68
C GLY A 410 -57.82 -30.67 -24.06
N TYR A 411 -57.22 -29.70 -23.36
CA TYR A 411 -57.35 -28.29 -23.71
C TYR A 411 -56.51 -27.92 -24.93
N VAL A 412 -57.05 -27.03 -25.77
CA VAL A 412 -56.30 -26.38 -26.85
C VAL A 412 -55.50 -25.21 -26.25
N PHE A 413 -54.17 -25.34 -26.22
CA PHE A 413 -53.28 -24.30 -25.72
C PHE A 413 -52.76 -23.39 -26.85
N LYS A 414 -52.81 -22.07 -26.64
CA LYS A 414 -52.21 -21.05 -27.51
C LYS A 414 -51.16 -20.26 -26.73
N ASN A 415 -49.90 -20.38 -27.13
CA ASN A 415 -48.80 -19.60 -26.59
C ASN A 415 -48.62 -18.30 -27.39
N LYS A 416 -48.38 -17.18 -26.72
CA LYS A 416 -48.08 -15.86 -27.32
C LYS A 416 -46.81 -15.21 -26.74
N ASN A 417 -45.90 -16.01 -26.20
CA ASN A 417 -44.61 -15.64 -25.60
C ASN A 417 -44.66 -14.74 -24.34
N GLN A 418 -45.72 -13.94 -24.15
CA GLN A 418 -45.98 -13.13 -22.95
C GLN A 418 -47.09 -13.71 -22.07
N TYR A 419 -47.94 -14.57 -22.65
CA TYR A 419 -49.02 -15.27 -21.95
C TYR A 419 -49.43 -16.52 -22.73
N GLY A 420 -49.94 -17.50 -22.00
CA GLY A 420 -50.60 -18.69 -22.54
C GLY A 420 -52.11 -18.58 -22.41
N THR A 421 -52.85 -19.30 -23.25
CA THR A 421 -54.30 -19.46 -23.10
C THR A 421 -54.71 -20.88 -23.43
N ALA A 422 -55.20 -21.61 -22.44
CA ALA A 422 -55.83 -22.92 -22.60
C ALA A 422 -57.34 -22.72 -22.81
N ALA A 423 -57.96 -23.46 -23.74
CA ALA A 423 -59.40 -23.43 -23.96
C ALA A 423 -59.97 -24.85 -24.12
N PHE A 424 -61.11 -25.11 -23.48
CA PHE A 424 -61.88 -26.34 -23.62
C PHE A 424 -63.38 -26.01 -23.49
N GLY A 425 -64.16 -26.33 -24.53
CA GLY A 425 -65.55 -25.89 -24.62
C GLY A 425 -65.69 -24.36 -24.45
N GLY A 426 -66.57 -23.94 -23.53
CA GLY A 426 -66.75 -22.54 -23.17
C GLY A 426 -65.69 -21.97 -22.19
N ARG A 427 -64.89 -22.81 -21.54
CA ARG A 427 -63.92 -22.41 -20.51
C ARG A 427 -62.60 -21.97 -21.14
N LYS A 428 -62.10 -20.81 -20.73
CA LYS A 428 -60.79 -20.25 -21.14
C LYS A 428 -59.97 -19.94 -19.89
N ILE A 429 -58.71 -20.35 -19.88
CA ILE A 429 -57.76 -20.10 -18.79
C ILE A 429 -56.56 -19.37 -19.38
N LYS A 430 -56.32 -18.14 -18.95
CA LYS A 430 -55.19 -17.31 -19.38
C LYS A 430 -54.13 -17.28 -18.27
N PHE A 431 -52.90 -17.65 -18.63
CA PHE A 431 -51.73 -17.61 -17.75
C PHE A 431 -50.83 -16.45 -18.17
N LYS A 432 -50.61 -15.47 -17.29
CA LYS A 432 -49.76 -14.31 -17.56
C LYS A 432 -48.69 -14.19 -16.46
N PRO A 433 -47.47 -14.68 -16.72
CA PRO A 433 -46.34 -14.49 -15.80
C PRO A 433 -46.07 -13.01 -15.54
N LEU A 434 -45.70 -12.68 -14.31
CA LEU A 434 -45.44 -11.30 -13.92
C LEU A 434 -43.95 -10.96 -14.10
N PRO A 435 -43.62 -9.80 -14.70
CA PRO A 435 -42.24 -9.35 -14.81
C PRO A 435 -41.66 -9.11 -13.42
N LYS A 436 -40.40 -9.50 -13.20
CA LYS A 436 -39.68 -9.42 -11.91
C LYS A 436 -40.32 -10.12 -10.70
N SER A 437 -41.45 -10.79 -10.83
CA SER A 437 -42.13 -11.53 -9.74
C SER A 437 -42.29 -13.01 -10.08
N ARG A 438 -41.94 -13.92 -9.17
CA ARG A 438 -42.06 -15.39 -9.31
C ARG A 438 -43.52 -15.91 -9.40
N ASP A 439 -44.47 -15.02 -9.67
CA ASP A 439 -45.90 -15.29 -9.63
C ASP A 439 -46.53 -15.16 -11.03
N VAL A 440 -47.69 -15.79 -11.20
CA VAL A 440 -48.43 -15.80 -12.47
C VAL A 440 -49.86 -15.38 -12.20
N GLU A 441 -50.33 -14.36 -12.93
CA GLU A 441 -51.73 -13.95 -12.95
C GLU A 441 -52.52 -14.97 -13.79
N ILE A 442 -53.43 -15.69 -13.14
CA ILE A 442 -54.29 -16.70 -13.76
C ILE A 442 -55.70 -16.13 -13.84
N SER A 443 -56.23 -16.00 -15.05
CA SER A 443 -57.61 -15.57 -15.30
C SER A 443 -58.42 -16.72 -15.89
N ILE A 444 -59.45 -17.17 -15.17
CA ILE A 444 -60.39 -18.21 -15.61
C ILE A 444 -61.69 -17.52 -16.04
N THR A 445 -62.13 -17.79 -17.26
CA THR A 445 -63.38 -17.27 -17.83
C THR A 445 -64.25 -18.45 -18.27
N SER A 446 -65.44 -18.57 -17.67
CA SER A 446 -66.51 -19.50 -18.09
C SER A 446 -67.83 -18.74 -18.23
N HIS A 447 -68.43 -18.35 -17.11
CA HIS A 447 -69.59 -17.44 -17.04
C HIS A 447 -69.23 -16.07 -16.46
N ALA A 448 -68.35 -16.05 -15.45
CA ALA A 448 -67.68 -14.85 -14.95
C ALA A 448 -66.17 -14.98 -15.16
N THR A 449 -65.42 -13.88 -15.04
CA THR A 449 -63.95 -13.91 -15.04
C THR A 449 -63.45 -13.84 -13.59
N LYS A 450 -62.78 -14.91 -13.14
CA LYS A 450 -62.14 -14.98 -11.83
C LYS A 450 -60.62 -14.91 -11.99
N LYS A 451 -59.95 -14.20 -11.08
CA LYS A 451 -58.49 -14.03 -11.08
C LYS A 451 -57.87 -14.63 -9.82
N ARG A 452 -56.72 -15.27 -9.96
CA ARG A 452 -55.90 -15.78 -8.85
C ARG A 452 -54.41 -15.72 -9.22
N ASN A 453 -53.55 -15.63 -8.22
CA ASN A 453 -52.12 -15.76 -8.39
C ASN A 453 -51.67 -17.21 -8.18
N TRP A 454 -50.69 -17.68 -8.96
CA TRP A 454 -50.11 -19.03 -8.84
C TRP A 454 -49.65 -19.38 -7.43
N ASN A 455 -48.99 -18.43 -6.75
CA ASN A 455 -48.51 -18.64 -5.38
C ASN A 455 -49.66 -18.86 -4.37
N GLN A 456 -50.87 -18.42 -4.69
CA GLN A 456 -52.09 -18.56 -3.87
C GLN A 456 -52.96 -19.76 -4.28
N VAL A 457 -52.54 -20.55 -5.27
CA VAL A 457 -53.19 -21.82 -5.63
C VAL A 457 -52.73 -22.89 -4.64
N PRO A 458 -53.64 -23.61 -3.96
CA PRO A 458 -53.25 -24.72 -3.09
C PRO A 458 -52.67 -25.87 -3.92
N GLY A 459 -51.63 -26.50 -3.38
CA GLY A 459 -50.90 -27.62 -4.00
C GLY A 459 -49.45 -27.66 -3.52
N SER A 460 -48.95 -28.86 -3.26
CA SER A 460 -47.57 -29.12 -2.87
C SER A 460 -46.61 -29.05 -4.07
N ASP A 461 -47.10 -29.38 -5.26
CA ASP A 461 -46.38 -29.25 -6.53
C ASP A 461 -47.20 -28.51 -7.62
N TYR A 462 -46.54 -28.31 -8.76
CA TYR A 462 -47.12 -27.63 -9.92
C TYR A 462 -48.25 -28.40 -10.60
N PHE A 463 -48.28 -29.73 -10.48
CA PHE A 463 -49.30 -30.58 -11.09
C PHE A 463 -50.60 -30.54 -10.27
N GLU A 464 -50.51 -30.61 -8.93
CA GLU A 464 -51.63 -30.40 -8.02
C GLU A 464 -52.24 -29.01 -8.21
N ARG A 465 -51.41 -27.95 -8.27
CA ARG A 465 -51.87 -26.58 -8.55
C ARG A 465 -52.61 -26.50 -9.88
N MET A 466 -52.08 -27.10 -10.93
CA MET A 466 -52.75 -27.16 -12.24
C MET A 466 -54.06 -27.94 -12.19
N CYS A 467 -54.12 -29.06 -11.48
CA CYS A 467 -55.37 -29.79 -11.25
C CYS A 467 -56.41 -28.92 -10.55
N VAL A 468 -56.02 -28.15 -9.51
CA VAL A 468 -56.92 -27.16 -8.87
C VAL A 468 -57.39 -26.11 -9.88
N ILE A 469 -56.52 -25.56 -10.73
CA ILE A 469 -56.89 -24.56 -11.75
C ILE A 469 -57.85 -25.13 -12.82
N LEU A 470 -57.74 -26.42 -13.13
CA LEU A 470 -58.51 -27.09 -14.18
C LEU A 470 -59.86 -27.62 -13.70
N PHE A 471 -59.90 -28.27 -12.54
CA PHE A 471 -61.08 -28.96 -12.01
C PHE A 471 -61.90 -28.12 -11.03
N THR A 472 -61.30 -27.11 -10.39
CA THR A 472 -62.09 -26.18 -9.59
C THR A 472 -62.85 -25.26 -10.55
N ASP A 473 -64.13 -25.52 -10.77
CA ASP A 473 -65.07 -24.42 -10.86
C ASP A 473 -65.07 -23.76 -9.49
N LEU A 474 -64.29 -22.68 -9.37
CA LEU A 474 -64.34 -21.83 -8.19
C LEU A 474 -65.76 -21.28 -8.14
N ASN A 475 -66.56 -21.74 -7.17
CA ASN A 475 -67.92 -21.24 -6.90
C ASN A 475 -67.91 -19.72 -6.68
#